data_AF-M2XW96-F1
#
_entry.id   AF-M2XW96-F1
#
_cell.length_a   1.000
_cell.length_b   1.000
_cell.length_c   1.000
_cell.angle_alpha   90.00
_cell.angle_beta   90.00
_cell.angle_gamma   90.00
#
_symmetry.space_group_name_H-M   'P 1'
#
loop_
_entity.id
_entity.type
_entity.pdbx_description
1 polymer ?
#
loop_
_entity_poly.entity_id
_entity_poly.type
_entity_poly.pdbx_seq_one_letter_code
_entity_poly.pdbx_strand_id
1 'polypeptide(L)'
;MPPVTSLFGSSPKTVNLEIEHWMNNLNEVQSVINTVEPKLNTTPTKWKAVFQHVKEVSEELSQIFNKEDPHYDVILAGVNAGRKFDSAQAEIAKSDSVRDSALNRLRKYRDEIEVLRREYKEREKVRERYDHYRVKLDNLERKGKDQPRIERNQQKLKDAEDSYHAVTAEVIQKMETCWKKHVEVFAEASIALWYMQMRMVDEFAQTSEDVRPFVDDYLKNMKSSNTSFPNQDYMGEDASAAKHTKDPLANNDSTLDTDNAFPCLEEDDKQESAPEKYPSIQSLTA
;
A
#
# COMPACT_ATOMS: atom_id res chain seq x y z
N MET A 1 33.74 -30.80 -36.67
CA MET A 1 33.24 -31.61 -35.54
C MET A 1 32.57 -30.65 -34.56
N PRO A 2 31.24 -30.73 -34.35
CA PRO A 2 30.60 -29.94 -33.30
C PRO A 2 30.93 -30.54 -31.92
N PRO A 3 30.91 -29.74 -30.84
CA PRO A 3 31.20 -30.21 -29.50
C PRO A 3 30.05 -31.09 -29.00
N VAL A 4 30.40 -32.30 -28.54
CA VAL A 4 29.50 -33.22 -27.85
C VAL A 4 29.11 -32.58 -26.53
N THR A 5 27.93 -31.98 -26.47
CA THR A 5 27.31 -31.54 -25.24
C THR A 5 27.00 -32.79 -24.43
N SER A 6 27.80 -33.00 -23.38
CA SER A 6 27.61 -34.05 -22.39
C SER A 6 26.25 -33.89 -21.72
N LEU A 7 25.23 -34.55 -22.28
CA LEU A 7 23.93 -34.90 -21.69
C LEU A 7 24.11 -35.94 -20.56
N PHE A 8 25.00 -35.67 -19.60
CA PHE A 8 25.04 -36.43 -18.36
C PHE A 8 24.00 -35.80 -17.43
N GLY A 9 22.93 -36.55 -17.17
CA GLY A 9 21.80 -36.14 -16.34
C GLY A 9 22.29 -35.47 -15.06
N SER A 10 21.84 -34.23 -14.84
CA SER A 10 22.04 -33.50 -13.60
C SER A 10 21.51 -34.36 -12.46
N SER A 11 22.40 -34.88 -11.62
CA SER A 11 22.00 -35.53 -10.38
C SER A 11 21.09 -34.57 -9.59
N PRO A 12 20.04 -35.08 -8.92
CA PRO A 12 19.08 -34.22 -8.24
C PRO A 12 19.79 -33.33 -7.21
N LYS A 13 19.58 -32.02 -7.34
CA LYS A 13 20.11 -30.99 -6.44
C LYS A 13 19.60 -31.21 -5.03
N THR A 14 20.43 -30.96 -4.03
CA THR A 14 19.98 -31.02 -2.64
C THR A 14 19.13 -29.79 -2.31
N VAL A 15 17.81 -29.99 -2.16
CA VAL A 15 16.84 -28.94 -1.82
C VAL A 15 16.61 -28.94 -0.32
N ASN A 16 16.58 -27.75 0.30
CA ASN A 16 16.14 -27.58 1.67
C ASN A 16 14.84 -26.75 1.63
N LEU A 17 13.72 -27.39 1.98
CA LEU A 17 12.39 -26.75 1.89
C LEU A 17 12.17 -25.68 2.97
N GLU A 18 12.85 -25.82 4.11
CA GLU A 18 12.72 -24.89 5.23
C GLU A 18 13.35 -23.53 4.91
N ILE A 19 14.55 -23.51 4.32
CA ILE A 19 15.19 -22.25 3.90
C ILE A 19 14.40 -21.58 2.76
N GLU A 20 13.81 -22.34 1.84
CA GLU A 20 12.93 -21.81 0.79
C GLU A 20 11.66 -21.22 1.39
N HIS A 21 11.04 -21.89 2.36
CA HIS A 21 9.88 -21.39 3.08
C HIS A 21 10.16 -20.04 3.74
N TRP A 22 11.26 -19.92 4.49
CA TRP A 22 11.62 -18.67 5.15
C TRP A 22 11.96 -17.54 4.16
N MET A 23 12.69 -17.86 3.08
CA MET A 23 13.00 -16.87 2.06
C MET A 23 11.73 -16.37 1.36
N ASN A 24 10.75 -17.24 1.10
CA ASN A 24 9.45 -16.86 0.55
C ASN A 24 8.67 -15.95 1.50
N ASN A 25 8.59 -16.29 2.79
CA ASN A 25 7.95 -15.44 3.79
C ASN A 25 8.60 -14.05 3.87
N LEU A 26 9.92 -13.95 3.80
CA LEU A 26 10.62 -12.66 3.77
C LEU A 26 10.38 -11.88 2.47
N ASN A 27 10.27 -12.57 1.33
CA ASN A 27 9.91 -11.93 0.05
C ASN A 27 8.49 -11.34 0.11
N GLU A 28 7.53 -12.05 0.72
CA GLU A 28 6.17 -11.55 0.94
C GLU A 28 6.17 -10.31 1.83
N VAL A 29 6.88 -10.34 2.96
CA VAL A 29 7.04 -9.18 3.85
C VAL A 29 7.64 -7.99 3.10
N GLN A 30 8.68 -8.20 2.29
CA GLN A 30 9.28 -7.14 1.49
C GLN A 30 8.31 -6.57 0.44
N SER A 31 7.49 -7.41 -0.20
CA SER A 31 6.46 -6.97 -1.14
C SER A 31 5.45 -6.02 -0.47
N VAL A 32 5.03 -6.35 0.76
CA VAL A 32 4.17 -5.50 1.58
C VAL A 32 4.86 -4.17 1.88
N ILE A 33 6.13 -4.18 2.32
CA ILE A 33 6.90 -2.95 2.59
C ILE A 33 6.96 -2.05 1.36
N ASN A 34 7.31 -2.62 0.19
CA ASN A 34 7.41 -1.89 -1.07
C ASN A 34 6.07 -1.27 -1.51
N THR A 35 4.96 -1.86 -1.09
CA THR A 35 3.60 -1.34 -1.36
C THR A 35 3.19 -0.27 -0.35
N VAL A 36 3.51 -0.46 0.93
CA VAL A 36 3.06 0.43 2.02
C VAL A 36 3.91 1.69 2.13
N GLU A 37 5.23 1.58 2.00
CA GLU A 37 6.15 2.73 2.11
C GLU A 37 5.74 3.93 1.22
N PRO A 38 5.52 3.77 -0.11
CA PRO A 38 5.11 4.89 -0.95
C PRO A 38 3.71 5.42 -0.61
N LYS A 39 2.78 4.56 -0.16
CA LYS A 39 1.43 4.99 0.24
C LYS A 39 1.44 5.81 1.52
N LEU A 40 2.23 5.40 2.50
CA LEU A 40 2.43 6.16 3.74
C LEU A 40 3.10 7.51 3.44
N ASN A 41 4.14 7.52 2.60
CA ASN A 41 4.85 8.74 2.20
C ASN A 41 3.97 9.75 1.45
N THR A 42 3.01 9.28 0.65
CA THR A 42 2.13 10.14 -0.17
C THR A 42 0.83 10.55 0.51
N THR A 43 0.58 10.08 1.74
CA THR A 43 -0.65 10.43 2.49
C THR A 43 -0.85 11.95 2.68
N PRO A 44 0.19 12.77 2.98
CA PRO A 44 0.02 14.23 3.06
C PRO A 44 -0.48 14.86 1.74
N THR A 45 -0.06 14.29 0.60
CA THR A 45 -0.46 14.77 -0.73
C THR A 45 -1.93 14.49 -1.02
N LYS A 46 -2.47 13.36 -0.52
CA LYS A 46 -3.90 13.05 -0.65
C LYS A 46 -4.76 14.05 0.09
N TRP A 47 -4.34 14.38 1.31
CA TRP A 47 -4.96 15.43 2.10
C TRP A 47 -4.87 16.78 1.39
N LYS A 48 -3.69 17.17 0.88
CA LYS A 48 -3.52 18.40 0.09
C LYS A 48 -4.58 18.56 -1.02
N ALA A 49 -4.91 17.48 -1.73
CA ALA A 49 -5.91 17.52 -2.80
C ALA A 49 -7.32 17.83 -2.29
N VAL A 50 -7.74 17.21 -1.17
CA VAL A 50 -9.04 17.49 -0.54
C VAL A 50 -9.15 18.98 -0.17
N PHE A 51 -8.09 19.56 0.36
CA PHE A 51 -8.11 20.95 0.81
C PHE A 51 -8.02 21.95 -0.32
N GLN A 52 -7.20 21.66 -1.33
CA GLN A 52 -7.13 22.47 -2.54
C GLN A 52 -8.52 22.62 -3.16
N HIS A 53 -9.30 21.54 -3.19
CA HIS A 53 -10.68 21.57 -3.66
C HIS A 53 -11.59 22.50 -2.83
N VAL A 54 -11.56 22.40 -1.49
CA VAL A 54 -12.38 23.27 -0.62
C VAL A 54 -12.00 24.75 -0.77
N LYS A 55 -10.69 25.02 -0.91
CA LYS A 55 -10.16 26.37 -1.12
C LYS A 55 -10.62 26.95 -2.45
N GLU A 56 -10.48 26.21 -3.55
CA GLU A 56 -10.90 26.64 -4.89
C GLU A 56 -12.38 26.99 -4.93
N VAL A 57 -13.25 26.12 -4.40
CA VAL A 57 -14.70 26.39 -4.33
C VAL A 57 -15.00 27.65 -3.54
N SER A 58 -14.36 27.83 -2.37
CA SER A 58 -14.56 29.02 -1.54
C SER A 58 -14.08 30.30 -2.22
N GLU A 59 -12.94 30.24 -2.91
CA GLU A 59 -12.36 31.35 -3.66
C GLU A 59 -13.23 31.72 -4.87
N GLU A 60 -13.73 30.75 -5.63
CA GLU A 60 -14.65 30.98 -6.77
C GLU A 60 -15.95 31.64 -6.33
N LEU A 61 -16.58 31.15 -5.26
CA LEU A 61 -17.78 31.78 -4.70
C LEU A 61 -17.52 33.24 -4.30
N SER A 62 -16.33 33.54 -3.78
CA SER A 62 -15.97 34.90 -3.36
C SER A 62 -15.80 35.92 -4.49
N GLN A 63 -15.56 35.47 -5.73
CA GLN A 63 -15.26 36.37 -6.86
C GLN A 63 -16.48 37.16 -7.33
N ILE A 64 -17.65 36.52 -7.32
CA ILE A 64 -18.90 37.08 -7.84
C ILE A 64 -19.85 37.57 -6.74
N PHE A 65 -19.55 37.29 -5.48
CA PHE A 65 -20.41 37.66 -4.36
C PHE A 65 -20.32 39.16 -4.05
N ASN A 66 -21.47 39.80 -3.84
CA ASN A 66 -21.50 41.21 -3.45
C ASN A 66 -20.95 41.38 -2.02
N LYS A 67 -19.89 42.15 -1.86
CA LYS A 67 -19.22 42.39 -0.58
C LYS A 67 -20.07 43.17 0.42
N GLU A 68 -21.08 43.89 -0.06
CA GLU A 68 -22.01 44.65 0.78
C GLU A 68 -23.16 43.77 1.31
N ASP A 69 -23.30 42.55 0.81
CA ASP A 69 -24.33 41.63 1.26
C ASP A 69 -23.96 41.04 2.64
N PRO A 70 -24.89 41.03 3.63
CA PRO A 70 -24.64 40.47 4.96
C PRO A 70 -24.22 39.00 4.96
N HIS A 71 -24.54 38.23 3.92
CA HIS A 71 -24.12 36.84 3.79
C HIS A 71 -22.67 36.71 3.29
N TYR A 72 -22.02 37.79 2.87
CA TYR A 72 -20.62 37.73 2.42
C TYR A 72 -19.67 37.20 3.50
N ASP A 73 -20.01 37.39 4.78
CA ASP A 73 -19.22 36.91 5.91
C ASP A 73 -19.05 35.38 5.90
N VAL A 74 -20.03 34.58 5.42
CA VAL A 74 -19.87 33.12 5.31
C VAL A 74 -18.85 32.74 4.25
N ILE A 75 -18.84 33.47 3.13
CA ILE A 75 -17.91 33.26 2.02
C ILE A 75 -16.50 33.64 2.46
N LEU A 76 -16.35 34.76 3.16
CA LEU A 76 -15.08 35.22 3.71
C LEU A 76 -14.53 34.26 4.76
N ALA A 77 -15.39 33.73 5.64
CA ALA A 77 -15.01 32.69 6.61
C ALA A 77 -14.50 31.43 5.91
N GLY A 78 -15.16 30.97 4.85
CA GLY A 78 -14.73 29.82 4.03
C GLY A 78 -13.36 30.02 3.38
N VAL A 79 -13.13 31.18 2.75
CA VAL A 79 -11.82 31.51 2.15
C VAL A 79 -10.72 31.56 3.21
N ASN A 80 -10.99 32.17 4.37
CA ASN A 80 -10.01 32.26 5.46
C ASN A 80 -9.70 30.89 6.07
N ALA A 81 -10.70 30.03 6.26
CA ALA A 81 -10.51 28.65 6.71
C ALA A 81 -9.61 27.87 5.73
N GLY A 82 -9.86 27.99 4.42
CA GLY A 82 -9.03 27.37 3.38
C GLY A 82 -7.55 27.82 3.43
N ARG A 83 -7.28 29.10 3.65
CA ARG A 83 -5.91 29.64 3.78
C ARG A 83 -5.21 29.20 5.07
N LYS A 84 -5.92 29.19 6.20
CA LYS A 84 -5.40 28.72 7.49
C LYS A 84 -5.00 27.26 7.39
N PHE A 85 -5.86 26.44 6.77
CA PHE A 85 -5.62 25.03 6.61
C PHE A 85 -4.42 24.74 5.68
N ASP A 86 -4.30 25.43 4.54
CA ASP A 86 -3.16 25.30 3.60
C ASP A 86 -1.81 25.53 4.32
N SER A 87 -1.78 26.52 5.21
CA SER A 87 -0.60 26.83 6.03
C SER A 87 -0.30 25.71 7.04
N ALA A 88 -1.31 25.21 7.75
CA ALA A 88 -1.13 24.16 8.75
C ALA A 88 -0.71 22.82 8.14
N GLN A 89 -1.27 22.47 6.97
CA GLN A 89 -0.90 21.28 6.22
C GLN A 89 0.57 21.29 5.78
N ALA A 90 1.05 22.44 5.31
CA ALA A 90 2.44 22.59 4.92
C ALA A 90 3.39 22.34 6.11
N GLU A 91 3.01 22.77 7.32
CA GLU A 91 3.81 22.54 8.53
C GLU A 91 3.77 21.08 9.00
N ILE A 92 2.60 20.43 8.96
CA ILE A 92 2.47 18.99 9.25
C ILE A 92 3.29 18.16 8.26
N ALA A 93 3.24 18.50 6.96
CA ALA A 93 3.96 17.76 5.92
C ALA A 93 5.49 17.85 6.05
N LYS A 94 6.01 18.99 6.50
CA LYS A 94 7.45 19.25 6.68
C LYS A 94 8.07 18.53 7.88
N SER A 95 7.29 18.22 8.92
CA SER A 95 7.84 17.87 10.23
C SER A 95 7.08 16.76 10.98
N ASP A 96 6.63 15.73 10.27
CA ASP A 96 5.99 14.57 10.92
C ASP A 96 7.02 13.52 11.35
N SER A 97 7.52 13.67 12.58
CA SER A 97 8.49 12.75 13.19
C SER A 97 7.98 11.31 13.32
N VAL A 98 6.67 11.11 13.48
CA VAL A 98 6.08 9.77 13.64
C VAL A 98 6.06 9.05 12.30
N ARG A 99 5.60 9.72 11.24
CA ARG A 99 5.67 9.22 9.87
C ARG A 99 7.11 8.92 9.46
N ASP A 100 8.02 9.86 9.70
CA ASP A 100 9.41 9.73 9.25
C ASP A 100 10.15 8.62 10.01
N SER A 101 9.85 8.42 11.31
CA SER A 101 10.33 7.27 12.08
C SER A 101 9.87 5.95 11.45
N ALA A 102 8.56 5.81 11.18
CA ALA A 102 8.01 4.59 10.62
C ALA A 102 8.56 4.29 9.22
N LEU A 103 8.68 5.31 8.35
CA LEU A 103 9.30 5.17 7.02
C LEU A 103 10.75 4.71 7.12
N ASN A 104 11.53 5.29 8.04
CA ASN A 104 12.92 4.88 8.25
C ASN A 104 13.02 3.45 8.79
N ARG A 105 12.10 3.03 9.67
CA ARG A 105 12.05 1.65 10.17
C ARG A 105 11.69 0.65 9.07
N LEU A 106 10.74 0.97 8.20
CA LEU A 106 10.39 0.16 7.02
C LEU A 106 11.60 -0.01 6.09
N ARG A 107 12.34 1.07 5.80
CA ARG A 107 13.55 1.03 4.95
C ARG A 107 14.64 0.15 5.55
N LYS A 108 14.97 0.36 6.83
CA LYS A 108 15.96 -0.46 7.54
C LYS A 108 15.58 -1.94 7.53
N TYR A 109 14.30 -2.24 7.76
CA TYR A 109 13.84 -3.62 7.75
C TYR A 109 13.91 -4.26 6.37
N ARG A 110 13.59 -3.53 5.31
CA ARG A 110 13.83 -3.96 3.92
C ARG A 110 15.31 -4.24 3.67
N ASP A 111 16.20 -3.37 4.13
CA ASP A 111 17.64 -3.54 3.92
C ASP A 111 18.19 -4.77 4.66
N GLU A 112 17.67 -5.08 5.86
CA GLU A 112 17.97 -6.32 6.58
C GLU A 112 17.55 -7.57 5.78
N ILE A 113 16.38 -7.54 5.12
CA ILE A 113 15.93 -8.63 4.24
C ILE A 113 16.87 -8.79 3.03
N GLU A 114 17.36 -7.70 2.45
CA GLU A 114 18.33 -7.75 1.34
C GLU A 114 19.69 -8.31 1.76
N VAL A 115 20.12 -8.09 3.01
CA VAL A 115 21.31 -8.76 3.57
C VAL A 115 21.09 -10.27 3.60
N LEU A 116 19.95 -10.74 4.12
CA LEU A 116 19.64 -12.17 4.16
C LEU A 116 19.50 -12.81 2.78
N ARG A 117 18.98 -12.07 1.79
CA ARG A 117 18.95 -12.53 0.40
C ARG A 117 20.35 -12.76 -0.16
N ARG A 118 21.34 -11.95 0.23
CA ARG A 118 22.74 -12.16 -0.14
C ARG A 118 23.32 -13.37 0.58
N GLU A 119 23.07 -13.54 1.88
CA GLU A 119 23.51 -14.72 2.62
C GLU A 119 22.91 -16.02 2.06
N TYR A 120 21.63 -16.01 1.69
CA TYR A 120 20.95 -17.10 0.99
C TYR A 120 21.66 -17.49 -0.32
N LYS A 121 22.06 -16.51 -1.13
CA LYS A 121 22.84 -16.75 -2.36
C LYS A 121 24.25 -17.29 -2.07
N GLU A 122 24.91 -16.83 -1.02
CA GLU A 122 26.23 -17.35 -0.64
C GLU A 122 26.16 -18.81 -0.17
N ARG A 123 25.10 -19.17 0.56
CA ARG A 123 24.82 -20.55 0.97
C ARG A 123 24.74 -21.51 -0.22
N GLU A 124 24.20 -21.07 -1.37
CA GLU A 124 24.13 -21.89 -2.58
C GLU A 124 25.50 -22.36 -3.08
N LYS A 125 26.57 -21.58 -2.88
CA LYS A 125 27.93 -21.98 -3.21
C LYS A 125 28.43 -23.14 -2.34
N VAL A 126 27.98 -23.19 -1.08
CA VAL A 126 28.32 -24.29 -0.16
C VAL A 126 27.52 -25.55 -0.54
N ARG A 127 26.24 -25.41 -0.94
CA ARG A 127 25.46 -26.51 -1.51
C ARG A 127 26.15 -27.12 -2.72
N GLU A 128 26.61 -26.28 -3.66
CA GLU A 128 27.27 -26.76 -4.88
C GLU A 128 28.53 -27.58 -4.57
N ARG A 129 29.29 -27.22 -3.52
CA ARG A 129 30.44 -28.02 -3.08
C ARG A 129 30.02 -29.38 -2.53
N TYR A 130 28.97 -29.42 -1.72
CA TYR A 130 28.41 -30.67 -1.18
C TYR A 130 27.92 -31.58 -2.32
N ASP A 131 27.09 -31.06 -3.22
CA ASP A 131 26.57 -31.80 -4.38
C ASP A 131 27.70 -32.28 -5.30
N HIS A 132 28.73 -31.46 -5.51
CA HIS A 132 29.92 -31.83 -6.29
C HIS A 132 30.64 -33.04 -5.69
N TYR A 133 30.92 -33.03 -4.39
CA TYR A 133 31.60 -34.14 -3.74
C TYR A 133 30.73 -35.39 -3.66
N ARG A 134 29.41 -35.25 -3.51
CA ARG A 134 28.46 -36.39 -3.55
C ARG A 134 28.56 -37.12 -4.88
N VAL A 135 28.39 -36.40 -5.99
CA VAL A 135 28.47 -36.98 -7.35
C VAL A 135 29.86 -37.53 -7.65
N LYS A 136 30.92 -36.88 -7.15
CA LYS A 136 32.29 -37.35 -7.35
C LYS A 136 32.57 -38.64 -6.59
N LEU A 137 32.05 -38.78 -5.37
CA LEU A 137 32.19 -39.97 -4.55
C LEU A 137 31.48 -41.17 -5.20
N ASP A 138 30.21 -41.00 -5.57
CA ASP A 138 29.42 -42.03 -6.26
C ASP A 138 30.15 -42.56 -7.51
N ASN A 139 30.78 -41.67 -8.26
CA ASN A 139 31.53 -42.02 -9.47
C ASN A 139 32.85 -42.74 -9.17
N LEU A 140 33.51 -42.46 -8.05
CA LEU A 140 34.74 -43.13 -7.63
C LEU A 140 34.44 -44.52 -7.07
N GLU A 141 33.42 -44.64 -6.21
CA GLU A 141 32.98 -45.90 -5.63
C GLU A 141 32.48 -46.86 -6.70
N ARG A 142 31.69 -46.39 -7.68
CA ARG A 142 31.26 -47.20 -8.83
C ARG A 142 32.43 -47.74 -9.66
N LYS A 143 33.54 -47.02 -9.74
CA LYS A 143 34.74 -47.45 -10.50
C LYS A 143 35.62 -48.41 -9.71
N GLY A 144 35.51 -48.44 -8.36
CA GLY A 144 36.16 -49.41 -7.48
C GLY A 144 37.69 -49.45 -7.56
N LYS A 145 38.32 -48.38 -8.07
CA LYS A 145 39.77 -48.29 -8.28
C LYS A 145 40.29 -47.09 -7.52
N ASP A 146 41.38 -47.26 -6.77
CA ASP A 146 42.06 -46.23 -5.97
C ASP A 146 41.37 -45.90 -4.62
N GLN A 147 41.53 -46.82 -3.66
CA GLN A 147 41.02 -46.71 -2.29
C GLN A 147 41.50 -45.44 -1.55
N PRO A 148 42.80 -45.06 -1.59
CA PRO A 148 43.26 -43.82 -0.95
C PRO A 148 42.56 -42.56 -1.50
N ARG A 149 42.21 -42.56 -2.80
CA ARG A 149 41.46 -41.46 -3.41
C ARG A 149 40.00 -41.43 -2.98
N ILE A 150 39.37 -42.59 -2.78
CA ILE A 150 38.00 -42.68 -2.25
C ILE A 150 37.96 -42.09 -0.84
N GLU A 151 38.83 -42.54 0.05
CA GLU A 151 38.93 -42.05 1.45
C GLU A 151 39.14 -40.52 1.52
N ARG A 152 40.01 -39.97 0.67
CA ARG A 152 40.21 -38.52 0.61
C ARG A 152 38.94 -37.76 0.18
N ASN A 153 38.15 -38.31 -0.74
CA ASN A 153 36.90 -37.66 -1.16
C ASN A 153 35.76 -37.89 -0.14
N GLN A 154 35.79 -38.98 0.64
CA GLN A 154 34.88 -39.18 1.77
C GLN A 154 35.07 -38.08 2.82
N GLN A 155 36.31 -37.76 3.18
CA GLN A 155 36.58 -36.66 4.10
C GLN A 155 36.10 -35.30 3.54
N LYS A 156 36.36 -35.03 2.26
CA LYS A 156 35.92 -33.77 1.62
C LYS A 156 34.41 -33.65 1.52
N LEU A 157 33.70 -34.76 1.31
CA LEU A 157 32.24 -34.79 1.33
C LEU A 157 31.74 -34.45 2.73
N LYS A 158 32.29 -35.09 3.76
CA LYS A 158 31.95 -34.81 5.16
C LYS A 158 32.20 -33.35 5.54
N ASP A 159 33.37 -32.80 5.20
CA ASP A 159 33.69 -31.39 5.47
C ASP A 159 32.71 -30.44 4.76
N ALA A 160 32.29 -30.77 3.52
CA ALA A 160 31.33 -29.99 2.76
C ALA A 160 29.90 -30.11 3.31
N GLU A 161 29.52 -31.29 3.81
CA GLU A 161 28.25 -31.58 4.46
C GLU A 161 28.12 -30.81 5.77
N ASP A 162 29.13 -30.90 6.65
CA ASP A 162 29.18 -30.19 7.92
C ASP A 162 29.09 -28.67 7.70
N SER A 163 29.84 -28.15 6.71
CA SER A 163 29.78 -26.73 6.34
C SER A 163 28.42 -26.32 5.78
N TYR A 164 27.80 -27.15 4.95
CA TYR A 164 26.48 -26.89 4.37
C TYR A 164 25.39 -26.84 5.44
N HIS A 165 25.37 -27.80 6.36
CA HIS A 165 24.41 -27.85 7.45
C HIS A 165 24.59 -26.69 8.43
N ALA A 166 25.84 -26.37 8.80
CA ALA A 166 26.13 -25.25 9.70
C ALA A 166 25.65 -23.91 9.11
N VAL A 167 26.02 -23.60 7.87
CA VAL A 167 25.61 -22.35 7.20
C VAL A 167 24.11 -22.31 6.97
N THR A 168 23.49 -23.44 6.59
CA THR A 168 22.03 -23.50 6.38
C THR A 168 21.28 -23.24 7.67
N ALA A 169 21.68 -23.85 8.79
CA ALA A 169 21.05 -23.64 10.09
C ALA A 169 21.21 -22.19 10.58
N GLU A 170 22.39 -21.60 10.41
CA GLU A 170 22.64 -20.19 10.75
C GLU A 170 21.72 -19.25 9.96
N VAL A 171 21.62 -19.45 8.64
CA VAL A 171 20.78 -18.61 7.78
C VAL A 171 19.29 -18.78 8.13
N ILE A 172 18.82 -20.00 8.37
CA ILE A 172 17.42 -20.25 8.80
C ILE A 172 17.12 -19.51 10.10
N GLN A 173 17.99 -19.61 11.11
CA GLN A 173 17.80 -18.92 12.38
C GLN A 173 17.74 -17.40 12.23
N LYS A 174 18.61 -16.82 11.39
CA LYS A 174 18.58 -15.39 11.08
C LYS A 174 17.30 -14.99 10.34
N MET A 175 16.85 -15.79 9.38
CA MET A 175 15.61 -15.54 8.63
C MET A 175 14.38 -15.59 9.53
N GLU A 176 14.26 -16.58 10.41
CA GLU A 176 13.16 -16.69 11.36
C GLU A 176 13.13 -15.46 12.30
N THR A 177 14.29 -15.08 12.84
CA THR A 177 14.43 -13.93 13.74
C THR A 177 14.06 -12.64 13.03
N CYS A 178 14.51 -12.47 11.78
CA CYS A 178 14.17 -11.31 10.95
C CYS A 178 12.68 -11.28 10.63
N TRP A 179 12.08 -12.42 10.27
CA TRP A 179 10.66 -12.52 9.95
C TRP A 179 9.79 -12.07 11.13
N LYS A 180 10.09 -12.48 12.37
CA LYS A 180 9.30 -12.08 13.56
C LYS A 180 9.19 -10.56 13.75
N LYS A 181 10.14 -9.76 13.25
CA LYS A 181 10.12 -8.29 13.37
C LYS A 181 8.98 -7.62 12.61
N HIS A 182 8.39 -8.28 11.59
CA HIS A 182 7.35 -7.66 10.75
C HIS A 182 6.15 -7.18 11.57
N VAL A 183 5.79 -7.89 12.64
CA VAL A 183 4.63 -7.57 13.49
C VAL A 183 4.75 -6.17 14.07
N GLU A 184 5.89 -5.86 14.70
CA GLU A 184 6.12 -4.55 15.30
C GLU A 184 6.27 -3.46 14.24
N VAL A 185 6.98 -3.75 13.14
CA VAL A 185 7.20 -2.78 12.06
C VAL A 185 5.88 -2.39 11.38
N PHE A 186 4.99 -3.35 11.13
CA PHE A 186 3.68 -3.09 10.53
C PHE A 186 2.70 -2.42 11.49
N ALA A 187 2.77 -2.75 12.78
CA ALA A 187 2.02 -2.04 13.81
C ALA A 187 2.45 -0.56 13.86
N GLU A 188 3.76 -0.27 13.89
CA GLU A 188 4.27 1.11 13.89
C GLU A 188 3.86 1.88 12.63
N ALA A 189 3.95 1.26 11.45
CA ALA A 189 3.51 1.89 10.20
C ALA A 189 2.01 2.22 10.21
N SER A 190 1.20 1.34 10.81
CA SER A 190 -0.25 1.55 10.95
C SER A 190 -0.57 2.66 11.96
N ILE A 191 0.15 2.72 13.08
CA ILE A 191 0.04 3.82 14.05
C ILE A 191 0.42 5.15 13.40
N ALA A 192 1.53 5.18 12.65
CA ALA A 192 1.98 6.39 11.95
C ALA A 192 0.96 6.88 10.91
N LEU A 193 0.32 5.95 10.17
CA LEU A 193 -0.77 6.29 9.27
C LEU A 193 -1.92 6.95 10.03
N TRP A 194 -2.47 6.27 11.04
CA TRP A 194 -3.63 6.77 11.78
C TRP A 194 -3.34 8.05 12.55
N TYR A 195 -2.15 8.20 13.11
CA TYR A 195 -1.70 9.42 13.74
C TYR A 195 -1.76 10.61 12.77
N MET A 196 -1.22 10.44 11.56
CA MET A 196 -1.27 11.48 10.54
C MET A 196 -2.70 11.76 10.06
N GLN A 197 -3.55 10.73 9.91
CA GLN A 197 -4.96 10.91 9.57
C GLN A 197 -5.70 11.74 10.63
N MET A 198 -5.55 11.37 11.90
CA MET A 198 -6.18 12.07 13.02
C MET A 198 -5.71 13.52 13.10
N ARG A 199 -4.40 13.78 12.97
CA ARG A 199 -3.87 15.14 12.96
C ARG A 199 -4.43 16.01 11.85
N MET A 200 -4.57 15.48 10.65
CA MET A 200 -5.15 16.23 9.52
C MET A 200 -6.64 16.51 9.73
N VAL A 201 -7.39 15.55 10.30
CA VAL A 201 -8.81 15.74 10.66
C VAL A 201 -8.97 16.79 11.75
N ASP A 202 -8.15 16.74 12.80
CA ASP A 202 -8.19 17.69 13.91
C ASP A 202 -7.91 19.12 13.42
N GLU A 203 -6.89 19.28 12.57
CA GLU A 203 -6.56 20.57 11.97
C GLU A 203 -7.68 21.07 11.04
N PHE A 204 -8.35 20.17 10.33
CA PHE A 204 -9.46 20.54 9.45
C PHE A 204 -10.65 21.01 10.26
N ALA A 205 -10.96 20.30 11.34
CA ALA A 205 -11.99 20.70 12.29
C ALA A 205 -11.66 22.06 12.93
N GLN A 206 -10.41 22.27 13.35
CA GLN A 206 -9.99 23.51 14.00
C GLN A 206 -10.06 24.72 13.06
N THR A 207 -9.62 24.58 11.81
CA THR A 207 -9.60 25.69 10.85
C THR A 207 -10.98 26.00 10.27
N SER A 208 -11.90 25.02 10.27
CA SER A 208 -13.29 25.20 9.84
C SER A 208 -14.23 25.71 10.95
N GLU A 209 -13.72 25.90 12.18
CA GLU A 209 -14.53 26.35 13.30
C GLU A 209 -15.21 27.71 13.06
N ASP A 210 -14.54 28.62 12.33
CA ASP A 210 -15.12 29.94 11.97
C ASP A 210 -16.32 29.82 11.02
N VAL A 211 -16.43 28.72 10.27
CA VAL A 211 -17.54 28.45 9.33
C VAL A 211 -18.71 27.78 10.04
N ARG A 212 -18.45 27.06 11.14
CA ARG A 212 -19.43 26.22 11.83
C ARG A 212 -20.70 26.96 12.27
N PRO A 213 -20.66 28.17 12.85
CA PRO A 213 -21.88 28.88 13.25
C PRO A 213 -22.85 29.13 12.09
N PHE A 214 -22.33 29.46 10.90
CA PHE A 214 -23.15 29.69 9.71
C PHE A 214 -23.86 28.43 9.24
N VAL A 215 -23.16 27.28 9.28
CA VAL A 215 -23.73 25.98 8.95
C VAL A 215 -24.80 25.58 9.96
N ASP A 216 -24.52 25.73 11.24
CA ASP A 216 -25.46 25.39 12.32
C ASP A 216 -26.73 26.24 12.24
N ASP A 217 -26.61 27.54 11.99
CA ASP A 217 -27.77 28.43 11.84
C ASP A 217 -28.58 28.11 10.58
N TYR A 218 -27.94 27.78 9.46
CA TYR A 218 -28.64 27.29 8.27
C TYR A 218 -29.42 25.99 8.56
N LEU A 219 -28.82 25.03 9.25
CA LEU A 219 -29.45 23.77 9.62
C LEU A 219 -30.63 23.95 10.59
N LYS A 220 -30.52 24.87 11.56
CA LYS A 220 -31.62 25.23 12.47
C LYS A 220 -32.79 25.86 11.70
N ASN A 221 -32.49 26.77 10.77
CA ASN A 221 -33.51 27.44 9.95
C ASN A 221 -34.24 26.44 9.04
N MET A 222 -33.52 25.50 8.40
CA MET A 222 -34.12 24.41 7.61
C MET A 222 -35.10 23.55 8.43
N LYS A 223 -34.75 23.18 9.66
CA LYS A 223 -35.62 22.38 10.55
C LYS A 223 -36.89 23.14 10.96
N SER A 224 -36.77 24.45 11.14
CA SER A 224 -37.88 25.33 11.53
C SER A 224 -38.83 25.63 10.35
N SER A 225 -38.29 25.71 9.13
CA SER A 225 -39.10 25.91 7.92
C SER A 225 -39.92 24.68 7.53
N ASN A 226 -39.42 23.45 7.78
CA ASN A 226 -40.16 22.21 7.51
C ASN A 226 -41.31 21.92 8.50
N THR A 227 -41.42 22.68 9.60
CA THR A 227 -42.53 22.56 10.57
C THR A 227 -43.67 23.57 10.32
N SER A 228 -43.55 24.41 9.29
CA SER A 228 -44.57 25.40 8.91
C SER A 228 -45.18 25.09 7.56
N PHE A 229 -45.98 24.01 7.48
CA PHE A 229 -47.09 23.97 6.52
C PHE A 229 -48.31 24.61 7.21
N PRO A 230 -48.76 25.80 6.79
CA PRO A 230 -50.07 26.26 7.20
C PRO A 230 -51.10 25.38 6.48
N ASN A 231 -51.91 24.66 7.25
CA ASN A 231 -53.22 24.23 6.78
C ASN A 231 -53.93 25.49 6.28
N GLN A 232 -54.00 25.63 4.97
CA GLN A 232 -54.79 26.66 4.33
C GLN A 232 -56.25 26.21 4.47
N ASP A 233 -56.89 26.61 5.57
CA ASP A 233 -58.33 26.54 5.75
C ASP A 233 -59.00 27.36 4.64
N TYR A 234 -59.26 26.69 3.52
CA TYR A 234 -60.10 27.20 2.47
C TYR A 234 -61.55 26.93 2.88
N MET A 235 -62.18 27.96 3.42
CA MET A 235 -63.63 28.04 3.60
C MET A 235 -64.34 27.78 2.26
N GLY A 236 -65.12 26.72 2.21
CA GLY A 236 -66.03 26.38 1.13
C GLY A 236 -67.08 25.40 1.64
N GLU A 237 -68.17 25.94 2.19
CA GLU A 237 -69.35 25.17 2.57
C GLU A 237 -70.13 24.67 1.33
N ASP A 238 -70.62 23.43 1.49
CA ASP A 238 -71.81 22.79 0.93
C ASP A 238 -71.91 22.42 -0.56
N ALA A 239 -71.90 21.10 -0.84
CA ALA A 239 -73.15 20.34 -1.01
C ALA A 239 -72.96 18.82 -1.27
N SER A 240 -73.70 18.04 -0.46
CA SER A 240 -74.38 16.75 -0.73
C SER A 240 -73.60 15.45 -1.06
N ALA A 241 -73.44 14.63 -0.03
CA ALA A 241 -73.93 13.25 0.13
C ALA A 241 -74.09 12.30 -1.09
N ALA A 242 -73.42 11.13 -1.04
CA ALA A 242 -74.06 9.81 -0.87
C ALA A 242 -73.08 8.60 -0.80
N LYS A 243 -73.04 7.97 0.39
CA LYS A 243 -73.09 6.53 0.73
C LYS A 243 -72.23 5.44 0.02
N HIS A 244 -71.48 4.74 0.89
CA HIS A 244 -71.17 3.28 0.97
C HIS A 244 -70.45 2.60 -0.22
N THR A 245 -69.38 1.81 -0.03
CA THR A 245 -69.41 0.49 0.65
C THR A 245 -67.99 -0.05 0.98
N LYS A 246 -67.94 -0.83 2.06
CA LYS A 246 -66.92 -1.72 2.70
C LYS A 246 -65.71 -2.31 1.91
N ASP A 247 -64.55 -2.28 2.59
CA ASP A 247 -63.40 -3.23 2.77
C ASP A 247 -63.52 -4.71 2.34
N PRO A 248 -62.44 -5.57 2.35
CA PRO A 248 -60.97 -5.36 2.49
C PRO A 248 -60.04 -6.25 1.59
N LEU A 249 -58.71 -6.04 1.72
CA LEU A 249 -57.56 -6.99 1.54
C LEU A 249 -57.28 -7.65 0.17
N ALA A 250 -56.07 -7.43 -0.37
CA ALA A 250 -55.12 -8.50 -0.75
C ALA A 250 -53.77 -7.95 -1.24
N ASN A 251 -52.72 -8.66 -0.83
CA ASN A 251 -51.31 -8.54 -1.19
C ASN A 251 -51.07 -8.56 -2.71
N ASN A 252 -50.00 -7.89 -3.15
CA ASN A 252 -49.09 -8.43 -4.16
C ASN A 252 -47.70 -7.79 -4.05
N ASP A 253 -46.80 -8.58 -3.48
CA ASP A 253 -45.50 -8.97 -4.01
C ASP A 253 -44.91 -8.12 -5.16
N SER A 254 -43.73 -7.54 -4.92
CA SER A 254 -42.78 -7.14 -5.96
C SER A 254 -41.36 -7.24 -5.40
N THR A 255 -40.80 -8.44 -5.53
CA THR A 255 -39.36 -8.68 -5.70
C THR A 255 -38.76 -7.73 -6.74
N LEU A 256 -37.65 -7.08 -6.42
CA LEU A 256 -36.69 -6.58 -7.42
C LEU A 256 -35.29 -6.61 -6.80
N ASP A 257 -34.59 -7.70 -7.12
CA ASP A 257 -33.14 -7.72 -7.29
C ASP A 257 -32.76 -6.69 -8.35
N THR A 258 -31.75 -5.87 -8.07
CA THR A 258 -30.85 -5.38 -9.11
C THR A 258 -29.44 -5.16 -8.55
N ASP A 259 -28.55 -6.01 -9.04
CA ASP A 259 -27.12 -5.82 -9.12
C ASP A 259 -26.75 -4.38 -9.50
N ASN A 260 -25.83 -3.78 -8.74
CA ASN A 260 -25.09 -2.62 -9.23
C ASN A 260 -23.60 -2.94 -9.22
N ALA A 261 -23.16 -3.45 -10.37
CA ALA A 261 -21.78 -3.58 -10.77
C ALA A 261 -21.14 -2.18 -10.84
N PHE A 262 -19.99 -2.03 -10.18
CA PHE A 262 -19.12 -0.86 -10.34
C PHE A 262 -18.46 -0.91 -11.73
N PRO A 263 -18.48 0.17 -12.53
CA PRO A 263 -17.78 0.21 -13.79
C PRO A 263 -16.27 0.35 -13.56
N CYS A 264 -15.55 -0.65 -14.06
CA CYS A 264 -14.11 -0.66 -14.27
C CYS A 264 -13.78 0.35 -15.38
N LEU A 265 -12.99 1.38 -15.07
CA LEU A 265 -12.42 2.25 -16.10
C LEU A 265 -11.12 1.62 -16.61
N GLU A 266 -11.19 1.13 -17.85
CA GLU A 266 -10.05 0.83 -18.69
C GLU A 266 -9.45 2.16 -19.19
N GLU A 267 -8.17 2.38 -18.96
CA GLU A 267 -7.36 3.34 -19.72
C GLU A 267 -6.20 2.57 -20.34
N ASP A 268 -6.41 2.15 -21.58
CA ASP A 268 -5.34 1.82 -22.53
C ASP A 268 -5.05 3.09 -23.33
N ASP A 269 -3.81 3.58 -23.26
CA ASP A 269 -3.18 4.23 -24.42
C ASP A 269 -1.66 4.09 -24.34
N LYS A 270 -1.17 3.11 -25.09
CA LYS A 270 0.21 3.05 -25.59
C LYS A 270 0.26 3.82 -26.90
N GLN A 271 1.23 4.73 -27.04
CA GLN A 271 1.98 4.78 -28.30
C GLN A 271 3.42 5.29 -28.11
N GLU A 272 4.34 4.45 -28.58
CA GLU A 272 5.77 4.63 -28.73
C GLU A 272 6.11 5.76 -29.72
N SER A 273 7.25 6.43 -29.51
CA SER A 273 8.29 6.50 -30.56
C SER A 273 9.63 6.99 -30.00
N ALA A 274 10.63 6.10 -30.03
CA ALA A 274 12.03 6.41 -30.31
C ALA A 274 12.27 6.14 -31.82
N PRO A 275 13.38 6.52 -32.52
CA PRO A 275 14.79 6.52 -32.09
C PRO A 275 15.58 7.79 -32.57
N GLU A 276 16.85 8.07 -32.24
CA GLU A 276 18.06 7.45 -32.82
C GLU A 276 19.37 7.89 -32.11
N LYS A 277 20.37 7.02 -32.28
CA LYS A 277 21.78 7.04 -31.84
C LYS A 277 22.62 8.06 -32.64
N TYR A 278 23.67 8.68 -32.08
CA TYR A 278 25.12 8.30 -32.14
C TYR A 278 25.94 9.62 -31.99
N PRO A 279 27.30 9.64 -31.94
CA PRO A 279 28.27 8.77 -31.28
C PRO A 279 29.28 9.53 -30.38
N SER A 280 30.10 8.71 -29.72
CA SER A 280 31.32 8.97 -28.94
C SER A 280 32.37 9.92 -29.56
N ILE A 281 33.03 10.73 -28.72
CA ILE A 281 34.42 11.18 -28.91
C ILE A 281 35.18 11.03 -27.58
N GLN A 282 36.18 10.14 -27.58
CA GLN A 282 37.35 10.15 -26.70
C GLN A 282 38.21 11.38 -27.07
N SER A 283 38.91 12.08 -26.18
CA SER A 283 40.16 11.62 -25.58
C SER A 283 40.92 12.79 -24.92
N LEU A 284 41.90 12.44 -24.08
CA LEU A 284 43.15 13.15 -23.72
C LEU A 284 43.15 14.16 -22.56
N THR A 285 43.60 13.63 -21.40
CA THR A 285 44.81 14.04 -20.64
C THR A 285 45.30 15.50 -20.72
N ALA A 286 45.36 16.15 -19.56
CA ALA A 286 46.59 16.58 -18.88
C ALA A 286 46.30 16.75 -17.38
#